data_AF-A0A380ALA6-F1
#
_entry.id   AF-A0A380ALA6-F1
#
_cell.length_a   1.000
_cell.length_b   1.000
_cell.length_c   1.000
_cell.angle_alpha   90.00
_cell.angle_beta   90.00
_cell.angle_gamma   90.00
#
_symmetry.space_group_name_H-M   'P 1'
#
loop_
_entity.id
_entity.type
_entity.pdbx_description
1 polymer ?
#
loop_
_entity_poly.entity_id
_entity_poly.type
_entity_poly.pdbx_seq_one_letter_code
_entity_poly.pdbx_strand_id
1 'polypeptide(L)'
;MTAARSAGKKIQQSLDNLWRFTAELFHADELELQLAEQGIAADPRQLEAPWLAGVSDTLQQAGLQLPSEQAFRHGGKQGRHSEHLGPLLAEMQFLQRAYPNANW
;
A
#
# COMPACT_ATOMS: atom_id res chain seq x y z
N MET A 1 -17.59 -22.96 -17.61
CA MET A 1 -17.59 -22.73 -16.14
C MET A 1 -16.20 -22.71 -15.48
N THR A 2 -15.10 -23.05 -16.17
CA THR A 2 -13.76 -23.19 -15.57
C THR A 2 -12.98 -21.87 -15.39
N ALA A 3 -13.26 -20.85 -16.21
CA ALA A 3 -12.53 -19.56 -16.22
C ALA A 3 -12.84 -18.65 -15.01
N ALA A 4 -14.08 -18.63 -14.53
CA ALA A 4 -14.46 -17.82 -13.37
C ALA A 4 -13.77 -18.32 -12.07
N ARG A 5 -13.61 -19.64 -11.94
CA ARG A 5 -12.94 -20.27 -10.79
C ARG A 5 -11.43 -19.99 -10.77
N SER A 6 -10.80 -19.87 -11.93
CA SER A 6 -9.37 -19.54 -12.02
C SER A 6 -9.09 -18.04 -11.82
N ALA A 7 -10.01 -17.16 -12.25
CA ALA A 7 -9.94 -15.73 -11.98
C ALA A 7 -10.01 -15.43 -10.46
N GLY A 8 -10.98 -16.02 -9.74
CA GLY A 8 -11.08 -15.86 -8.28
C GLY A 8 -9.83 -16.31 -7.53
N LYS A 9 -9.23 -17.44 -7.92
CA LYS A 9 -7.96 -17.92 -7.33
C LYS A 9 -6.80 -16.94 -7.54
N LYS A 10 -6.71 -16.32 -8.73
CA LYS A 10 -5.67 -15.33 -9.02
C LYS A 10 -5.83 -14.07 -8.16
N ILE A 11 -7.07 -13.58 -8.02
CA ILE A 11 -7.35 -12.40 -7.19
C ILE A 11 -7.03 -12.68 -5.72
N GLN A 12 -7.44 -13.84 -5.20
CA GLN A 12 -7.09 -14.24 -3.83
C GLN A 12 -5.57 -14.27 -3.62
N GLN A 13 -4.83 -14.89 -4.55
CA GLN A 13 -3.37 -14.94 -4.47
C GLN A 13 -2.74 -13.53 -4.49
N SER A 14 -3.28 -12.61 -5.30
CA SER A 14 -2.82 -11.23 -5.32
C SER A 14 -3.06 -10.52 -3.99
N LEU A 15 -4.21 -10.74 -3.35
CA LEU A 15 -4.51 -10.21 -2.02
C LEU A 15 -3.53 -10.74 -0.97
N ASP A 16 -3.38 -12.07 -0.90
CA ASP A 16 -2.47 -12.72 0.04
C ASP A 16 -1.04 -12.21 -0.14
N ASN A 17 -0.59 -12.02 -1.38
CA ASN A 17 0.75 -11.53 -1.70
C ASN A 17 0.99 -10.06 -1.31
N LEU A 18 -0.04 -9.23 -1.31
CA LEU A 18 0.07 -7.79 -1.05
C LEU A 18 -0.25 -7.42 0.41
N TRP A 19 -0.96 -8.30 1.12
CA TRP A 19 -1.49 -8.01 2.45
C TRP A 19 -0.42 -7.57 3.45
N ARG A 20 0.77 -8.16 3.41
CA ARG A 20 1.88 -7.80 4.32
C ARG A 20 2.24 -6.31 4.33
N PHE A 21 1.93 -5.56 3.28
CA PHE A 21 2.22 -4.12 3.13
C PHE A 21 1.13 -3.20 3.70
N THR A 22 -0.05 -3.72 4.05
CA THR A 22 -1.17 -2.89 4.54
C THR A 22 -0.88 -2.29 5.92
N ALA A 23 0.04 -2.86 6.70
CA ALA A 23 0.46 -2.33 7.99
C ALA A 23 0.97 -0.89 7.91
N GLU A 24 1.67 -0.52 6.83
CA GLU A 24 2.20 0.83 6.67
C GLU A 24 1.09 1.89 6.51
N LEU A 25 -0.11 1.50 6.07
CA LEU A 25 -1.26 2.42 5.92
C LEU A 25 -1.69 3.03 7.27
N PHE A 26 -1.45 2.33 8.38
CA PHE A 26 -1.91 2.70 9.72
C PHE A 26 -0.76 2.96 10.70
N HIS A 27 0.48 2.78 10.24
CA HIS A 27 1.66 3.17 11.00
C HIS A 27 1.68 4.70 11.09
N ALA A 28 1.66 5.26 12.30
CA ALA A 28 1.87 6.70 12.51
C ALA A 28 3.31 6.96 12.92
N ASP A 29 3.97 7.91 12.26
CA ASP A 29 5.23 8.47 12.74
C ASP A 29 5.00 9.71 13.62
N GLU A 30 6.07 10.22 14.23
CA GLU A 30 5.99 11.35 15.15
C GLU A 30 5.44 12.63 14.48
N LEU A 31 5.78 12.85 13.21
CA LEU A 31 5.32 14.03 12.46
C LEU A 31 3.82 13.97 12.22
N GLU A 32 3.30 12.81 11.81
CA GLU A 32 1.86 12.60 11.62
C GLU A 32 1.08 12.79 12.92
N LEU A 33 1.60 12.28 14.05
CA LEU A 33 0.96 12.46 15.36
C LEU A 33 0.92 13.94 15.78
N GLN A 34 2.03 14.66 15.66
CA GLN A 34 2.10 16.09 15.99
C GLN A 34 1.17 16.93 15.13
N LEU A 35 1.04 16.61 13.85
CA LEU A 35 0.13 17.31 12.94
C LEU A 35 -1.34 16.94 13.18
N ALA A 36 -1.62 15.71 13.61
CA ALA A 36 -2.96 15.28 13.98
C ALA A 36 -3.46 15.97 15.26
N GLU A 37 -2.59 16.14 16.26
CA GLU A 37 -2.90 16.90 17.48
C GLU A 37 -3.26 18.37 17.18
N GLN A 38 -2.67 18.94 16.13
CA GLN A 38 -2.96 20.29 15.66
C GLN A 38 -4.19 20.37 14.74
N GLY A 39 -4.82 19.24 14.40
CA GLY A 39 -5.93 19.18 13.46
C GLY A 39 -5.55 19.45 12.00
N ILE A 40 -4.26 19.31 11.65
CA ILE A 40 -3.74 19.55 10.29
C ILE A 40 -3.76 18.27 9.46
N ALA A 41 -3.29 17.16 10.03
CA ALA A 41 -3.27 15.85 9.39
C ALA A 41 -4.23 14.87 10.05
N ALA A 42 -4.53 13.76 9.39
CA ALA A 42 -5.22 12.64 10.01
C ALA A 42 -4.20 11.75 10.76
N ASP A 43 -4.60 11.20 11.91
CA ASP A 43 -3.86 10.11 12.56
C ASP A 43 -4.14 8.80 11.80
N PRO A 44 -3.14 8.19 11.12
CA PRO A 44 -3.35 6.99 10.31
C PRO A 44 -3.92 5.81 11.10
N ARG A 45 -3.65 5.72 12.41
CA ARG A 45 -4.14 4.62 13.27
C ARG A 45 -5.67 4.60 13.36
N GLN A 46 -6.30 5.77 13.26
CA GLN A 46 -7.75 5.90 13.32
C GLN A 46 -8.44 5.42 12.04
N LEU A 47 -7.67 5.22 10.96
CA LEU A 47 -8.18 4.77 9.67
C LEU A 47 -8.25 3.24 9.57
N GLU A 48 -7.60 2.49 10.45
CA GLU A 48 -7.52 1.03 10.37
C GLU A 48 -8.90 0.36 10.46
N ALA A 49 -9.67 0.69 11.49
CA ALA A 49 -10.99 0.12 11.70
C ALA A 49 -11.98 0.38 10.53
N PRO A 50 -12.18 1.64 10.08
CA PRO A 50 -13.08 1.89 8.94
C PRO A 50 -12.55 1.29 7.63
N TRP A 51 -11.24 1.28 7.40
CA TRP A 51 -10.65 0.64 6.23
C TRP A 51 -10.88 -0.88 6.24
N LEU A 52 -10.63 -1.55 7.37
CA LEU A 52 -10.79 -2.99 7.50
C LEU A 52 -12.24 -3.40 7.31
N ALA A 53 -13.19 -2.62 7.83
CA ALA A 53 -14.62 -2.84 7.62
C ALA A 53 -14.98 -2.78 6.12
N GLY A 54 -14.54 -1.73 5.41
CA GLY A 54 -14.80 -1.56 3.98
C GLY A 54 -14.15 -2.64 3.10
N VAL A 55 -12.90 -3.00 3.41
CA VAL A 55 -12.18 -4.07 2.71
C VAL A 55 -12.85 -5.42 2.96
N SER A 56 -13.19 -5.74 4.22
CA SER A 56 -13.83 -7.02 4.55
C SER A 56 -15.18 -7.19 3.87
N ASP A 57 -16.01 -6.14 3.85
CA ASP A 57 -17.30 -6.15 3.13
C ASP A 57 -17.09 -6.36 1.62
N THR A 58 -16.14 -5.62 1.02
CA THR A 58 -15.81 -5.77 -0.41
C THR A 58 -15.34 -7.19 -0.75
N LEU A 59 -14.46 -7.77 0.07
CA LEU A 59 -13.96 -9.13 -0.13
C LEU A 59 -15.08 -10.16 0.02
N GLN A 60 -15.96 -9.99 1.01
CA GLN A 60 -17.11 -10.86 1.21
C GLN A 60 -18.06 -10.83 0.01
N GLN A 61 -18.39 -9.65 -0.51
CA GLN A 61 -19.23 -9.50 -1.71
C GLN A 61 -18.59 -10.13 -2.95
N ALA A 62 -17.26 -10.11 -3.04
CA ALA A 62 -16.50 -10.77 -4.10
C ALA A 62 -16.32 -12.29 -3.90
N GLY A 63 -16.77 -12.86 -2.77
CA GLY A 63 -16.56 -14.27 -2.43
C GLY A 63 -15.10 -14.62 -2.12
N LEU A 64 -14.30 -13.63 -1.73
CA LEU A 64 -12.89 -13.75 -1.37
C LEU A 64 -12.72 -13.78 0.15
N GLN A 65 -11.55 -14.23 0.61
CA GLN A 65 -11.21 -14.33 2.01
C GLN A 65 -10.29 -13.21 2.42
N LEU A 66 -10.49 -12.70 3.63
CA LEU A 66 -9.53 -11.81 4.28
C LEU A 66 -8.25 -12.61 4.59
N PRO A 67 -7.06 -12.13 4.18
CA PRO A 67 -5.81 -12.84 4.48
C PRO A 67 -5.59 -12.97 6.00
N SER A 68 -5.14 -14.15 6.44
CA SER A 68 -4.90 -14.44 7.86
C SER A 68 -3.51 -14.02 8.37
N GLU A 69 -2.58 -13.74 7.45
CA GLU A 69 -1.26 -13.22 7.78
C GLU A 69 -1.40 -11.83 8.41
N GLN A 70 -0.75 -11.59 9.54
CA GLN A 70 -0.69 -10.25 10.10
C GLN A 70 0.22 -9.39 9.21
N ALA A 71 -0.26 -8.23 8.81
CA ALA A 71 0.56 -7.30 8.06
C ALA A 71 1.69 -6.76 8.93
N PHE A 72 2.89 -6.61 8.37
CA PHE A 72 4.08 -6.30 9.16
C PHE A 72 5.12 -5.43 8.44
N ARG A 73 5.00 -5.24 7.11
CA ARG A 73 5.97 -4.45 6.35
C ARG A 73 5.63 -2.97 6.46
N HIS A 74 6.65 -2.18 6.79
CA HIS A 74 6.65 -0.72 6.79
C HIS A 74 8.08 -0.22 6.53
N GLY A 75 8.25 1.06 6.22
CA GLY A 75 9.56 1.68 6.02
C GLY A 75 9.62 2.68 4.85
N GLY A 76 8.65 2.63 3.95
CA GLY A 76 8.57 3.51 2.78
C GLY A 76 8.56 4.99 3.16
N LYS A 77 7.85 5.36 4.24
CA LYS A 77 7.84 6.75 4.73
C LYS A 77 9.20 7.23 5.24
N GLN A 78 10.08 6.32 5.67
CA GLN A 78 11.44 6.62 6.12
C GLN A 78 12.50 6.38 5.02
N GLY A 79 12.10 6.29 3.75
CA GLY A 79 13.01 6.06 2.63
C GLY A 79 13.55 4.62 2.54
N ARG A 80 13.02 3.68 3.32
CA ARG A 80 13.42 2.26 3.34
C ARG A 80 12.48 1.46 2.45
N HIS A 81 12.66 1.59 1.14
CA HIS A 81 11.81 0.94 0.14
C HIS A 81 12.23 -0.50 -0.16
N SER A 82 11.35 -1.24 -0.84
CA SER A 82 11.72 -2.51 -1.46
C SER A 82 12.74 -2.31 -2.58
N GLU A 83 13.34 -3.41 -3.02
CA GLU A 83 14.24 -3.46 -4.18
C GLU A 83 13.59 -2.96 -5.48
N HIS A 84 12.27 -2.81 -5.52
CA HIS A 84 11.52 -2.37 -6.69
C HIS A 84 11.68 -0.86 -6.96
N LEU A 85 11.85 0.00 -5.96
CA LEU A 85 11.84 1.44 -6.19
C LEU A 85 13.08 1.93 -6.96
N GLY A 86 14.26 1.35 -6.70
CA GLY A 86 15.51 1.75 -7.34
C GLY A 86 15.44 1.73 -8.88
N PRO A 87 15.09 0.57 -9.49
CA PRO A 87 14.89 0.46 -10.93
C PRO A 87 13.80 1.40 -11.48
N LEU A 88 12.67 1.54 -10.77
CA LEU A 88 11.59 2.44 -11.19
C LEU A 88 12.07 3.90 -11.29
N LEU A 89 12.84 4.37 -10.31
CA LEU A 89 13.40 5.71 -10.34
C LEU A 89 14.49 5.87 -11.40
N ALA A 90 15.29 4.83 -11.64
CA ALA A 90 16.32 4.86 -12.68
C ALA A 90 15.69 5.05 -14.08
N GLU A 91 14.60 4.33 -14.37
CA GLU A 91 13.84 4.47 -15.61
C GLU A 91 13.13 5.84 -15.68
N MET A 92 12.37 6.19 -14.63
CA MET A 92 11.59 7.43 -14.58
C MET A 92 12.45 8.69 -14.72
N GLN A 93 13.65 8.68 -14.12
CA GLN A 93 14.51 9.86 -14.04
C GLN A 93 15.61 9.88 -15.10
N PHE A 94 15.63 8.92 -16.04
CA PHE A 94 16.71 8.81 -17.02
C PHE A 94 16.95 10.13 -17.78
N LEU A 95 15.92 10.66 -18.46
CA LEU A 95 16.07 11.86 -19.28
C LEU A 95 16.51 13.08 -18.47
N GLN A 96 15.89 13.31 -17.31
CA GLN A 96 16.23 14.43 -16.43
C GLN A 96 17.67 14.34 -15.89
N ARG A 97 18.16 13.12 -15.59
CA ARG A 97 19.55 12.91 -15.13
C ARG A 97 20.57 13.01 -16.26
N ALA A 98 20.21 12.59 -17.47
CA ALA A 98 21.09 12.67 -18.65
C ALA A 98 21.20 14.10 -19.21
N TYR A 99 20.11 14.88 -19.15
CA TYR A 99 20.02 16.24 -19.68
C TYR A 99 19.48 17.20 -18.62
N PRO A 100 20.26 17.52 -17.57
CA PRO A 100 19.81 18.40 -16.50
C PRO A 100 19.52 19.81 -17.03
N ASN A 101 18.47 20.45 -16.51
CA ASN A 101 18.02 21.82 -16.85
C ASN A 101 17.53 22.01 -18.30
N ALA A 102 17.29 20.94 -19.05
CA ALA A 102 16.60 21.03 -20.34
C ALA A 102 15.12 21.41 -20.11
N ASN A 103 14.57 22.17 -21.07
CA ASN A 103 13.16 22.52 -21.09
C ASN A 103 12.39 21.46 -21.89
N TRP A 104 11.28 20.98 -21.35
CA TRP A 104 10.40 19.97 -21.93
C TRP A 104 8.94 20.40 -21.78
#